data_AF-A0A450UAP0-F1
#
_entry.id   AF-A0A450UAP0-F1
#
_cell.length_a   1.000
_cell.length_b   1.000
_cell.length_c   1.000
_cell.angle_alpha   90.00
_cell.angle_beta   90.00
_cell.angle_gamma   90.00
#
_symmetry.space_group_name_H-M   'P 1'
#
loop_
_entity.id
_entity.type
_entity.pdbx_description
1 polymer ?
#
loop_
_entity_poly.entity_id
_entity_poly.type
_entity_poly.pdbx_seq_one_letter_code
_entity_poly.pdbx_strand_id
1 'polypeptide(L)'
;MIMLLRKLDPNWIAATASVVGIVVAVLMSLGTLGYHNPIYWMGALITLLFALTLGFALHMGAKKLPISHMVSFIGYPRSGKTTLITSLFAEIFAQRILRGVNIIPRGEETIRRVNEDIARLETGQELGATTDQDIFNYRVEMLTGRTFLSRRYKIEIGDFPGEDSENLSNKDVAWLHETKYFQWALNADVFIFVIDLEYLSDLGSVDAMEYKSTLEKAFRAAWQSSRNITTMGRGDCGTIPS
;
A
#
# COMPACT_ATOMS: atom_id res chain seq x y z
N MET A 1 -13.59 -1.69 30.31
CA MET A 1 -14.39 -0.58 29.75
C MET A 1 -13.54 0.67 29.42
N ILE A 2 -12.65 1.12 30.32
CA ILE A 2 -11.78 2.30 30.10
C ILE A 2 -10.79 2.11 28.90
N MET A 3 -10.32 0.89 28.65
CA MET A 3 -9.48 0.59 27.47
C MET A 3 -10.22 0.66 26.12
N LEU A 4 -11.55 0.58 26.10
CA LEU A 4 -12.35 0.66 24.87
C LEU A 4 -12.52 2.11 24.39
N LEU A 5 -12.51 3.08 25.31
CA LEU A 5 -12.65 4.50 25.00
C LEU A 5 -11.40 5.13 24.37
N ARG A 6 -10.20 4.57 24.62
CA ARG A 6 -8.94 5.10 24.06
C ARG A 6 -8.73 4.88 22.56
N LYS A 7 -9.55 4.04 21.91
CA LYS A 7 -9.45 3.76 20.46
C LYS A 7 -10.48 4.49 19.61
N LEU A 8 -11.35 5.28 20.23
CA LEU A 8 -12.31 6.10 19.50
C LEU A 8 -11.60 7.36 18.99
N ASP A 9 -11.76 7.61 17.70
CA ASP A 9 -11.25 8.80 17.03
C ASP A 9 -11.81 10.05 17.75
N PRO A 10 -10.98 11.04 18.15
CA PRO A 10 -11.43 12.23 18.89
C PRO A 10 -12.60 12.95 18.19
N ASN A 11 -12.61 12.93 16.86
CA ASN A 11 -13.65 13.55 16.03
C ASN A 11 -15.03 12.89 16.23
N TRP A 12 -15.08 11.58 16.51
CA TRP A 12 -16.33 10.85 16.75
C TRP A 12 -16.89 11.11 18.15
N ILE A 13 -16.02 11.28 19.14
CA ILE A 13 -16.44 11.66 20.51
C ILE A 13 -17.07 13.05 20.47
N ALA A 14 -16.48 13.98 19.72
CA ALA A 14 -17.04 15.32 19.53
C ALA A 14 -18.41 15.28 18.80
N ALA A 15 -18.54 14.47 17.74
CA ALA A 15 -19.79 14.34 16.98
C ALA A 15 -20.93 13.69 17.79
N THR A 16 -20.63 12.67 18.58
CA THR A 16 -21.64 12.04 19.45
C THR A 16 -22.04 12.95 20.61
N ALA A 17 -21.08 13.64 21.22
CA ALA A 17 -21.36 14.62 22.27
C ALA A 17 -22.21 15.80 21.77
N SER A 18 -21.97 16.29 20.55
CA SER A 18 -22.76 17.40 19.99
C SER A 18 -24.21 17.00 19.70
N VAL A 19 -24.44 15.80 19.14
CA VAL A 19 -25.79 15.29 18.88
C VAL A 19 -26.56 15.07 20.19
N VAL A 20 -25.92 14.46 21.20
CA VAL A 20 -26.54 14.29 22.53
C VAL A 20 -26.84 15.65 23.16
N GLY A 21 -25.92 16.62 23.06
CA GLY A 21 -26.12 17.98 23.56
C GLY A 21 -27.33 18.67 22.92
N ILE A 22 -27.49 18.57 21.60
CA ILE A 22 -28.62 19.14 20.87
C ILE A 22 -29.94 18.47 21.30
N VAL A 23 -29.96 17.13 21.41
CA VAL A 23 -31.17 16.41 21.84
C VAL A 23 -31.57 16.78 23.28
N VAL A 24 -30.60 16.88 24.20
CA VAL A 24 -30.85 17.30 25.58
C VAL A 24 -31.34 18.74 25.64
N ALA A 25 -30.75 19.66 24.86
CA ALA A 25 -31.18 21.05 24.82
C ALA A 25 -32.63 21.19 24.29
N VAL A 26 -32.99 20.44 23.25
CA VAL A 26 -34.36 20.40 22.70
C VAL A 26 -35.34 19.81 23.73
N LEU A 27 -34.96 18.75 24.44
CA LEU A 27 -35.79 18.15 25.50
C LEU A 27 -36.01 19.11 26.68
N MET A 28 -34.97 19.81 27.13
CA MET A 28 -35.09 20.76 28.24
C MET A 28 -35.94 21.98 27.86
N SER A 29 -35.77 22.52 26.65
CA SER A 29 -36.57 23.65 26.16
C SER A 29 -38.06 23.30 26.00
N LEU A 30 -38.38 22.06 25.60
CA LEU A 30 -39.76 21.57 25.56
C LEU A 30 -40.35 21.37 26.96
N GLY A 31 -39.55 20.91 27.94
CA GLY A 31 -39.97 20.74 29.33
C GLY A 31 -40.31 22.07 30.02
N THR A 32 -39.57 23.14 29.72
CA THR A 32 -39.83 24.48 30.28
C THR A 32 -41.12 25.13 29.78
N LEU A 33 -41.70 24.66 28.67
CA LEU A 33 -42.95 25.18 28.10
C LEU A 33 -44.22 24.54 28.70
N GLY A 34 -44.10 23.72 29.76
CA GLY A 34 -45.26 23.14 30.47
C GLY A 34 -46.01 22.05 29.68
N TYR A 35 -45.44 21.55 28.58
CA TYR A 35 -46.04 20.51 27.76
C TYR A 35 -45.77 19.11 28.34
N HIS A 36 -46.61 18.66 29.28
CA HIS A 36 -46.62 17.28 29.79
C HIS A 36 -47.41 16.32 28.88
N ASN A 37 -47.32 16.48 27.56
CA ASN A 37 -48.01 15.57 26.65
C ASN A 37 -47.10 14.36 26.36
N PRO A 38 -47.52 13.12 26.70
CA PRO A 38 -46.70 11.92 26.54
C PRO A 38 -46.27 11.66 25.09
N ILE A 39 -47.00 12.21 24.12
CA ILE A 39 -46.69 12.12 22.69
C ILE A 39 -45.32 12.74 22.36
N TYR A 40 -44.97 13.88 22.96
CA TYR A 40 -43.68 14.54 22.69
C TYR A 40 -42.49 13.76 23.27
N TRP A 41 -42.65 13.17 24.45
CA TRP A 41 -41.64 12.31 25.06
C TRP A 41 -41.39 11.06 24.23
N MET A 42 -42.45 10.46 23.70
CA MET A 42 -42.35 9.31 22.80
C MET A 42 -41.65 9.68 21.49
N GLY A 43 -41.97 10.84 20.91
CA GLY A 43 -41.30 11.37 19.72
C GLY A 43 -39.79 11.57 19.94
N ALA A 44 -39.40 12.20 21.05
CA ALA A 44 -38.00 12.42 21.37
C ALA A 44 -37.21 11.12 21.61
N LEU A 45 -37.84 10.12 22.26
CA LEU A 45 -37.25 8.80 22.44
C LEU A 45 -37.00 8.11 21.09
N ILE A 46 -37.96 8.17 20.16
CA ILE A 46 -37.83 7.61 18.82
C ILE A 46 -36.70 8.31 18.05
N THR A 47 -36.62 9.64 18.10
CA THR A 47 -35.55 10.39 17.44
C THR A 47 -34.18 10.03 18.01
N LEU A 48 -34.05 9.88 19.33
CA LEU A 48 -32.80 9.47 19.98
C LEU A 48 -32.39 8.06 19.56
N LEU A 49 -33.33 7.10 19.55
CA LEU A 49 -33.06 5.73 19.11
C LEU A 49 -32.66 5.68 17.64
N PHE A 50 -33.32 6.44 16.78
CA PHE A 50 -32.97 6.55 15.37
C PHE A 50 -31.57 7.17 15.17
N ALA A 51 -31.23 8.22 15.91
CA ALA A 51 -29.90 8.83 15.86
C ALA A 51 -28.81 7.86 16.33
N LEU A 52 -29.07 7.06 17.37
CA LEU A 52 -28.14 6.05 17.87
C LEU A 52 -27.97 4.90 16.88
N THR A 53 -29.06 4.37 16.31
CA THR A 53 -28.98 3.29 15.32
C THR A 53 -28.32 3.75 14.02
N LEU A 54 -28.63 4.95 13.55
CA LEU A 54 -27.98 5.54 12.38
C LEU A 54 -26.51 5.83 12.64
N GLY A 55 -26.16 6.40 13.79
CA GLY A 55 -24.77 6.63 14.19
C GLY A 55 -23.96 5.34 14.29
N PHE A 56 -24.56 4.28 14.86
CA PHE A 56 -23.94 2.96 14.93
C PHE A 56 -23.82 2.31 13.53
N ALA A 57 -24.83 2.42 12.68
CA ALA A 57 -24.80 1.92 11.32
C ALA A 57 -23.73 2.64 10.47
N LEU A 58 -23.59 3.96 10.62
CA LEU A 58 -22.52 4.74 9.98
C LEU A 58 -21.15 4.38 10.54
N HIS A 59 -21.03 4.11 11.84
CA HIS A 59 -19.78 3.66 12.45
C HIS A 59 -19.36 2.27 11.95
N MET A 60 -20.30 1.33 11.82
CA MET A 60 -20.05 0.02 11.21
C MET A 60 -19.83 0.12 9.70
N GLY A 61 -20.47 1.09 9.05
CA GLY A 61 -20.39 1.39 7.63
C GLY A 61 -19.10 2.12 7.23
N ALA A 62 -18.44 2.79 8.18
CA ALA A 62 -17.07 3.27 8.08
C ALA A 62 -16.08 2.09 8.12
N LYS A 63 -16.29 1.13 7.21
CA LYS A 63 -15.35 0.06 6.92
C LYS A 63 -14.03 0.73 6.55
N LYS A 64 -12.98 0.40 7.30
CA LYS A 64 -11.62 0.81 6.98
C LYS A 64 -11.37 0.38 5.54
N LEU A 65 -11.22 1.35 4.64
CA LEU A 65 -10.87 1.09 3.26
C LEU A 65 -9.61 0.20 3.26
N PRO A 66 -9.53 -0.76 2.34
CA PRO A 66 -8.33 -1.58 2.23
C PRO A 66 -7.13 -0.65 2.03
N ILE A 67 -6.11 -0.84 2.86
CA ILE A 67 -4.87 -0.07 2.76
C ILE A 67 -4.12 -0.64 1.56
N SER A 68 -3.87 0.19 0.55
CA SER A 68 -3.10 -0.20 -0.62
C SER A 68 -1.61 0.04 -0.34
N HIS A 69 -0.78 -0.94 -0.68
CA HIS A 69 0.66 -0.86 -0.62
C HIS A 69 1.26 -1.24 -1.98
N MET A 70 2.18 -0.43 -2.47
CA MET A 70 2.90 -0.67 -3.72
C MET A 70 4.37 -0.97 -3.40
N VAL A 71 4.88 -2.10 -3.88
CA VAL A 71 6.24 -2.58 -3.62
C VAL A 71 6.99 -2.78 -4.94
N SER A 72 8.06 -2.03 -5.16
CA SER A 72 8.84 -2.08 -6.41
C SER A 72 10.07 -2.97 -6.22
N PHE A 73 10.21 -3.99 -7.05
CA PHE A 73 11.47 -4.76 -7.15
C PHE A 73 12.35 -4.16 -8.23
N ILE A 74 13.51 -3.66 -7.84
CA ILE A 74 14.46 -2.98 -8.74
C ILE A 74 15.76 -3.77 -8.75
N GLY A 75 16.39 -3.88 -9.91
CA GLY A 75 17.65 -4.58 -10.06
C GLY A 75 17.99 -4.79 -11.53
N TYR A 76 19.25 -5.08 -11.81
CA TYR A 76 19.75 -5.30 -13.16
C TYR A 76 19.11 -6.51 -13.86
N PRO A 77 19.25 -6.63 -15.19
CA PRO A 77 18.89 -7.86 -15.89
C PRO A 77 19.51 -9.08 -15.21
N ARG A 78 18.76 -10.18 -15.17
CA ARG A 78 19.21 -11.48 -14.65
C ARG A 78 19.62 -11.50 -13.17
N SER A 79 19.39 -10.44 -12.40
CA SER A 79 19.68 -10.41 -10.96
C SER A 79 18.77 -11.30 -10.08
N GLY A 80 18.02 -12.22 -10.68
CA GLY A 80 17.10 -13.12 -9.97
C GLY A 80 15.83 -12.48 -9.43
N LYS A 81 15.41 -11.28 -9.90
CA LYS A 81 14.18 -10.60 -9.42
C LYS A 81 12.94 -11.48 -9.53
N THR A 82 12.68 -12.01 -10.72
CA THR A 82 11.53 -12.87 -11.01
C THR A 82 11.57 -14.13 -10.15
N THR A 83 12.74 -14.77 -10.04
CA THR A 83 12.95 -15.93 -9.14
C THR A 83 12.67 -15.59 -7.68
N LEU A 84 13.14 -14.44 -7.18
CA LEU A 84 12.89 -13.98 -5.83
C LEU A 84 11.40 -13.72 -5.58
N ILE A 85 10.73 -13.04 -6.51
CA ILE A 85 9.29 -12.76 -6.40
C ILE A 85 8.52 -14.08 -6.42
N THR A 86 8.72 -14.94 -7.41
CA THR A 86 8.00 -16.21 -7.53
C THR A 86 8.23 -17.11 -6.31
N SER A 87 9.47 -17.23 -5.82
CA SER A 87 9.75 -18.02 -4.61
C SER A 87 9.10 -17.44 -3.36
N LEU A 88 9.07 -16.11 -3.19
CA LEU A 88 8.34 -15.45 -2.13
C LEU A 88 6.83 -15.78 -2.20
N PHE A 89 6.25 -15.72 -3.40
CA PHE A 89 4.85 -16.10 -3.60
C PHE A 89 4.60 -17.57 -3.28
N ALA A 90 5.45 -18.49 -3.76
CA ALA A 90 5.35 -19.92 -3.49
C ALA A 90 5.29 -20.21 -1.99
N GLU A 91 6.16 -19.58 -1.22
CA GLU A 91 6.23 -19.74 0.24
C GLU A 91 5.04 -19.08 0.97
N ILE A 92 4.56 -17.95 0.46
CA ILE A 92 3.32 -17.31 0.92
C ILE A 92 2.12 -18.23 0.70
N PHE A 93 2.01 -18.86 -0.48
CA PHE A 93 0.92 -19.77 -0.84
C PHE A 93 0.93 -21.05 -0.03
N ALA A 94 2.11 -21.59 0.23
CA ALA A 94 2.30 -22.73 1.11
C ALA A 94 1.97 -22.39 2.58
N GLN A 95 1.62 -21.13 2.89
CA GLN A 95 1.39 -20.59 4.24
C GLN A 95 2.55 -20.82 5.20
N ARG A 96 3.76 -21.02 4.66
CA ARG A 96 4.94 -21.38 5.45
C ARG A 96 5.47 -20.19 6.24
N ILE A 97 5.35 -18.97 5.70
CA ILE A 97 5.94 -17.77 6.29
C ILE A 97 5.00 -17.06 7.28
N LEU A 98 3.68 -17.01 7.01
CA LEU A 98 2.78 -16.09 7.72
C LEU A 98 1.60 -16.80 8.41
N ARG A 99 1.86 -17.40 9.57
CA ARG A 99 0.82 -18.02 10.40
C ARG A 99 -0.22 -17.00 10.85
N GLY A 100 -1.49 -17.22 10.49
CA GLY A 100 -2.61 -16.35 10.90
C GLY A 100 -2.79 -15.11 10.03
N VAL A 101 -2.12 -15.05 8.88
CA VAL A 101 -2.38 -14.09 7.81
C VAL A 101 -2.93 -14.87 6.63
N ASN A 102 -4.10 -14.49 6.13
CA ASN A 102 -4.65 -15.10 4.93
C ASN A 102 -4.24 -14.26 3.73
N ILE A 103 -3.51 -14.87 2.79
CA ILE A 103 -3.00 -14.21 1.61
C ILE A 103 -3.64 -14.83 0.37
N ILE A 104 -4.22 -13.99 -0.47
CA ILE A 104 -4.99 -14.41 -1.65
C ILE A 104 -4.49 -13.61 -2.86
N PRO A 105 -3.97 -14.24 -3.91
CA PRO A 105 -3.62 -13.57 -5.15
C PRO A 105 -4.88 -13.03 -5.82
N ARG A 106 -4.75 -11.94 -6.55
CA ARG A 106 -5.84 -11.29 -7.26
C ARG A 106 -5.45 -11.05 -8.70
N GLY A 107 -6.42 -11.20 -9.60
CA GLY A 107 -6.20 -11.11 -11.03
C GLY A 107 -5.87 -12.47 -11.64
N GLU A 108 -6.58 -12.80 -12.71
CA GLU A 108 -6.41 -14.05 -13.46
C GLU A 108 -4.97 -14.23 -13.93
N GLU A 109 -4.36 -13.15 -14.43
CA GLU A 109 -2.99 -13.19 -14.92
C GLU A 109 -1.95 -13.43 -13.82
N THR A 110 -2.11 -12.81 -12.63
CA THR A 110 -1.25 -13.11 -11.47
C THR A 110 -1.38 -14.56 -11.05
N ILE A 111 -2.60 -15.09 -11.00
CA ILE A 111 -2.82 -16.49 -10.62
C ILE A 111 -2.17 -17.43 -11.66
N ARG A 112 -2.38 -17.17 -12.95
CA ARG A 112 -1.84 -17.96 -14.04
C ARG A 112 -0.32 -17.98 -14.03
N ARG A 113 0.30 -16.79 -14.06
CA ARG A 113 1.76 -16.63 -14.12
C ARG A 113 2.46 -17.23 -12.90
N VAL A 114 1.94 -16.97 -11.70
CA VAL A 114 2.54 -17.54 -10.48
C VAL A 114 2.42 -19.06 -10.46
N ASN A 115 1.30 -19.65 -10.88
CA ASN A 115 1.18 -21.10 -10.95
C ASN A 115 2.13 -21.71 -12.00
N GLU A 116 2.26 -21.09 -13.18
CA GLU A 116 3.21 -21.52 -14.21
C GLU A 116 4.66 -21.45 -13.71
N ASP A 117 5.04 -20.34 -13.08
CA ASP A 117 6.40 -20.12 -12.58
C ASP A 117 6.72 -21.03 -11.38
N ILE A 118 5.75 -21.27 -10.48
CA ILE A 118 5.91 -22.24 -9.39
C ILE A 118 6.14 -23.64 -9.97
N ALA A 119 5.36 -24.07 -10.96
CA ALA A 119 5.53 -25.39 -11.58
C ALA A 119 6.92 -25.55 -12.24
N ARG A 120 7.45 -24.48 -12.85
CA ARG A 120 8.82 -24.46 -13.39
C ARG A 120 9.86 -24.58 -12.28
N LEU A 121 9.72 -23.81 -11.21
CA LEU A 121 10.63 -23.89 -10.07
C LEU A 121 10.61 -25.28 -9.40
N GLU A 122 9.43 -25.89 -9.24
CA GLU A 122 9.28 -27.23 -8.65
C GLU A 122 9.91 -28.33 -9.53
N THR A 123 9.98 -28.11 -10.84
CA THR A 123 10.64 -29.01 -11.79
C THR A 123 12.12 -28.69 -12.01
N GLY A 124 12.67 -27.72 -11.29
CA GLY A 124 14.07 -27.28 -11.41
C GLY A 124 14.37 -26.53 -12.70
N GLN A 125 13.36 -26.01 -13.39
CA GLN A 125 13.53 -25.17 -14.57
C GLN A 125 13.79 -23.72 -14.17
N GLU A 126 14.73 -23.09 -14.84
CA GLU A 126 15.00 -21.66 -14.65
C GLU A 126 13.82 -20.81 -15.12
N LEU A 127 13.52 -19.75 -14.37
CA LEU A 127 12.60 -18.72 -14.83
C LEU A 127 13.34 -17.82 -15.82
N GLY A 128 12.75 -17.66 -17.00
CA GLY A 128 13.29 -16.72 -18.00
C GLY A 128 13.30 -15.29 -17.47
N ALA A 129 14.22 -14.47 -17.98
CA ALA A 129 14.22 -13.05 -17.69
C ALA A 129 12.88 -12.42 -18.12
N THR A 130 12.38 -11.45 -17.35
CA THR A 130 11.22 -10.66 -17.73
C THR A 130 11.58 -9.84 -18.98
N THR A 131 11.16 -10.31 -20.15
CA THR A 131 11.37 -9.69 -21.46
C THR A 131 10.15 -8.90 -21.95
N ASP A 132 9.00 -9.05 -21.29
CA ASP A 132 7.76 -8.44 -21.72
C ASP A 132 7.80 -6.93 -21.49
N GLN A 133 7.48 -6.17 -22.55
CA GLN A 133 7.32 -4.70 -22.50
C GLN A 133 6.16 -4.25 -21.59
N ASP A 134 5.33 -5.20 -21.14
CA ASP A 134 4.27 -4.95 -20.20
C ASP A 134 4.73 -5.24 -18.77
N ILE A 135 4.79 -4.16 -17.99
CA ILE A 135 4.99 -4.17 -16.54
C ILE A 135 4.00 -5.16 -15.93
N PHE A 136 4.56 -6.20 -15.32
CA PHE A 136 3.75 -7.19 -14.66
C PHE A 136 3.62 -6.88 -13.17
N ASN A 137 2.39 -6.60 -12.75
CA ASN A 137 2.07 -6.31 -11.35
C ASN A 137 1.42 -7.54 -10.71
N TYR A 138 2.14 -8.20 -9.81
CA TYR A 138 1.57 -9.23 -8.97
C TYR A 138 0.66 -8.57 -7.92
N ARG A 139 -0.62 -8.93 -7.92
CA ARG A 139 -1.58 -8.37 -6.96
C ARG A 139 -1.96 -9.39 -5.90
N VAL A 140 -1.97 -8.94 -4.66
CA VAL A 140 -2.22 -9.77 -3.50
C VAL A 140 -3.13 -9.06 -2.52
N GLU A 141 -4.13 -9.75 -2.01
CA GLU A 141 -4.86 -9.31 -0.83
C GLU A 141 -4.36 -10.05 0.41
N MET A 142 -3.94 -9.28 1.42
CA MET A 142 -3.51 -9.78 2.71
C MET A 142 -4.55 -9.41 3.77
N LEU A 143 -5.10 -10.42 4.44
CA LEU A 143 -6.02 -10.28 5.57
C LEU A 143 -5.27 -10.60 6.85
N THR A 144 -5.09 -9.59 7.70
CA THR A 144 -4.42 -9.76 9.00
C THR A 144 -5.45 -9.73 10.14
N GLY A 145 -5.26 -10.58 11.16
CA GLY A 145 -6.10 -10.62 12.37
C GLY A 145 -7.12 -11.77 12.39
N ARG A 146 -7.58 -12.14 13.59
CA ARG A 146 -8.41 -13.35 13.83
C ARG A 146 -9.92 -13.08 13.93
N THR A 147 -10.40 -11.83 13.84
CA THR A 147 -11.81 -11.50 14.15
C THR A 147 -12.25 -10.16 13.52
N PHE A 148 -13.20 -9.43 14.13
CA PHE A 148 -13.76 -8.13 13.68
C PHE A 148 -12.76 -6.96 13.57
N LEU A 149 -11.52 -7.15 14.03
CA LEU A 149 -10.41 -6.21 13.84
C LEU A 149 -9.55 -6.54 12.63
N SER A 150 -10.01 -7.44 11.75
CA SER A 150 -9.26 -7.82 10.58
C SER A 150 -9.04 -6.61 9.67
N ARG A 151 -7.80 -6.45 9.22
CA ARG A 151 -7.44 -5.42 8.25
C ARG A 151 -7.12 -6.09 6.93
N ARG A 152 -7.70 -5.52 5.87
CA ARG A 152 -7.40 -5.89 4.49
C ARG A 152 -6.35 -4.94 3.94
N TYR A 153 -5.29 -5.54 3.42
CA TYR A 153 -4.25 -4.86 2.68
C TYR A 153 -4.30 -5.34 1.24
N LYS A 154 -4.19 -4.41 0.30
CA LYS A 154 -3.95 -4.71 -1.11
C LYS A 154 -2.48 -4.44 -1.36
N ILE A 155 -1.73 -5.43 -1.78
CA ILE A 155 -0.31 -5.32 -2.06
C ILE A 155 -0.15 -5.52 -3.56
N GLU A 156 0.45 -4.56 -4.24
CA GLU A 156 0.86 -4.67 -5.63
C GLU A 156 2.38 -4.72 -5.68
N ILE A 157 2.92 -5.74 -6.33
CA ILE A 157 4.35 -5.96 -6.50
C ILE A 157 4.67 -5.84 -7.98
N GLY A 158 5.46 -4.85 -8.35
CA GLY A 158 5.92 -4.69 -9.74
C GLY A 158 7.18 -5.50 -9.98
N ASP A 159 7.14 -6.40 -10.97
CA ASP A 159 8.35 -6.99 -11.57
C ASP A 159 8.63 -6.29 -12.90
N PHE A 160 9.89 -5.87 -13.05
CA PHE A 160 10.27 -4.97 -14.11
C PHE A 160 11.42 -5.56 -14.92
N PRO A 161 11.36 -5.42 -16.26
CA PRO A 161 12.44 -5.90 -17.13
C PRO A 161 13.73 -5.20 -16.75
N GLY A 162 14.81 -5.98 -16.64
CA GLY A 162 16.12 -5.42 -16.32
C GLY A 162 16.68 -4.53 -17.42
N GLU A 163 16.25 -4.70 -18.68
CA GLU A 163 16.73 -3.92 -19.82
C GLU A 163 16.41 -2.42 -19.66
N ASP A 164 15.26 -2.10 -19.04
CA ASP A 164 14.92 -0.72 -18.66
C ASP A 164 15.89 -0.17 -17.60
N SER A 165 16.49 -1.05 -16.79
CA SER A 165 17.49 -0.69 -15.79
C SER A 165 18.89 -0.49 -16.37
N GLU A 166 19.22 -1.05 -17.53
CA GLU A 166 20.43 -0.67 -18.27
C GLU A 166 20.25 0.71 -18.90
N ASN A 167 19.07 0.99 -19.44
CA ASN A 167 18.76 2.30 -19.99
C ASN A 167 18.85 3.43 -18.94
N LEU A 168 18.56 3.16 -17.65
CA LEU A 168 18.81 4.08 -16.52
C LEU A 168 20.24 4.64 -16.49
N SER A 169 21.23 3.85 -16.92
CA SER A 169 22.65 4.24 -16.87
C SER A 169 23.14 4.98 -18.11
N ASN A 170 22.45 4.85 -19.26
CA ASN A 170 22.97 5.25 -20.58
C ASN A 170 22.24 6.42 -21.26
N LYS A 171 21.09 6.87 -20.76
CA LYS A 171 20.29 7.91 -21.43
C LYS A 171 19.91 9.05 -20.49
N ASP A 172 19.63 10.22 -21.09
CA ASP A 172 19.28 11.48 -20.43
C ASP A 172 18.19 11.30 -19.35
N VAL A 173 18.29 11.92 -18.18
CA VAL A 173 17.36 11.62 -17.07
C VAL A 173 15.89 11.93 -17.42
N ALA A 174 15.66 12.80 -18.41
CA ALA A 174 14.34 13.25 -18.83
C ALA A 174 13.41 12.14 -19.38
N TRP A 175 13.89 11.20 -20.21
CA TRP A 175 13.02 10.14 -20.77
C TRP A 175 12.62 9.11 -19.71
N LEU A 176 13.39 8.99 -18.62
CA LEU A 176 13.15 7.99 -17.59
C LEU A 176 11.81 8.21 -16.90
N HIS A 177 11.43 9.48 -16.67
CA HIS A 177 10.15 9.88 -16.07
C HIS A 177 8.93 9.49 -16.93
N GLU A 178 9.12 9.27 -18.22
CA GLU A 178 8.05 8.88 -19.15
C GLU A 178 7.78 7.38 -19.14
N THR A 179 8.74 6.58 -18.66
CA THR A 179 8.55 5.13 -18.56
C THR A 179 7.49 4.80 -17.51
N LYS A 180 6.55 3.91 -17.85
CA LYS A 180 5.60 3.38 -16.87
C LYS A 180 6.33 2.73 -15.68
N TYR A 181 7.54 2.19 -15.91
CA TYR A 181 8.43 1.64 -14.89
C TYR A 181 8.73 2.66 -13.81
N PHE A 182 9.29 3.81 -14.21
CA PHE A 182 9.71 4.84 -13.29
C PHE A 182 8.51 5.50 -12.59
N GLN A 183 7.40 5.69 -13.30
CA GLN A 183 6.17 6.19 -12.70
C GLN A 183 5.64 5.23 -11.62
N TRP A 184 5.69 3.93 -11.87
CA TRP A 184 5.26 2.94 -10.89
C TRP A 184 6.21 2.91 -9.69
N ALA A 185 7.52 2.89 -9.95
CA ALA A 185 8.54 2.95 -8.91
C ALA A 185 8.36 4.20 -8.04
N LEU A 186 8.20 5.40 -8.61
CA LEU A 186 7.98 6.64 -7.85
C LEU A 186 6.72 6.62 -6.98
N ASN A 187 5.71 5.85 -7.37
CA ASN A 187 4.47 5.68 -6.59
C ASN A 187 4.55 4.52 -5.59
N ALA A 188 5.65 3.76 -5.56
CA ALA A 188 5.83 2.67 -4.62
C ALA A 188 6.06 3.19 -3.20
N ASP A 189 5.40 2.54 -2.22
CA ASP A 189 5.63 2.81 -0.79
C ASP A 189 6.96 2.21 -0.32
N VAL A 190 7.38 1.11 -0.95
CA VAL A 190 8.58 0.35 -0.59
C VAL A 190 9.36 -0.03 -1.84
N PHE A 191 10.69 0.10 -1.76
CA PHE A 191 11.62 -0.32 -2.79
C PHE A 191 12.46 -1.47 -2.27
N ILE A 192 12.54 -2.55 -3.05
CA ILE A 192 13.40 -3.70 -2.78
C ILE A 192 14.43 -3.75 -3.90
N PHE A 193 15.68 -3.48 -3.56
CA PHE A 193 16.78 -3.51 -4.51
C PHE A 193 17.46 -4.89 -4.48
N VAL A 194 17.40 -5.60 -5.60
CA VAL A 194 17.94 -6.96 -5.75
C VAL A 194 19.32 -6.86 -6.37
N ILE A 195 20.32 -7.35 -5.63
CA ILE A 195 21.72 -7.37 -6.05
C ILE A 195 22.10 -8.81 -6.33
N ASP A 196 22.70 -9.02 -7.50
CA ASP A 196 23.30 -10.30 -7.82
C ASP A 196 24.72 -10.35 -7.23
N LEU A 197 24.92 -11.27 -6.30
CA LEU A 197 26.22 -11.45 -5.64
C LEU A 197 27.21 -12.23 -6.50
N GLU A 198 26.76 -12.94 -7.54
CA GLU A 198 27.64 -13.66 -8.44
C GLU A 198 28.59 -12.70 -9.17
N TYR A 199 28.07 -11.57 -9.64
CA TYR A 199 28.87 -10.47 -10.21
C TYR A 199 29.83 -9.82 -9.22
N LEU A 200 29.68 -10.06 -7.91
CA LEU A 200 30.56 -9.53 -6.88
C LEU A 200 31.50 -10.61 -6.30
N SER A 201 31.47 -11.83 -6.82
CA SER A 201 32.28 -12.94 -6.33
C SER A 201 33.77 -12.76 -6.62
N ASP A 202 34.12 -12.15 -7.75
CA ASP A 202 35.49 -11.76 -8.10
C ASP A 202 35.61 -10.24 -8.24
N LEU A 203 35.85 -9.57 -7.11
CA LEU A 203 36.02 -8.11 -7.03
C LEU A 203 37.21 -7.57 -7.86
N GLY A 204 38.12 -8.44 -8.32
CA GLY A 204 39.23 -8.07 -9.19
C GLY A 204 38.88 -8.09 -10.67
N SER A 205 37.77 -8.72 -11.05
CA SER A 205 37.32 -8.79 -12.44
C SER A 205 36.81 -7.44 -12.95
N VAL A 206 36.97 -7.22 -14.26
CA VAL A 206 36.48 -6.01 -14.95
C VAL A 206 34.95 -5.92 -14.81
N ASP A 207 34.26 -7.05 -14.96
CA ASP A 207 32.80 -7.14 -14.88
C ASP A 207 32.27 -6.76 -13.48
N ALA A 208 32.93 -7.19 -12.41
CA ALA A 208 32.55 -6.83 -11.04
C ALA A 208 32.74 -5.33 -10.76
N MET A 209 33.84 -4.76 -11.25
CA MET A 209 34.10 -3.31 -11.12
C MET A 209 33.07 -2.49 -11.91
N GLU A 210 32.70 -2.94 -13.10
CA GLU A 210 31.67 -2.30 -13.92
C GLU A 210 30.30 -2.40 -13.26
N TYR A 211 29.91 -3.58 -12.79
CA TYR A 211 28.66 -3.80 -12.07
C TYR A 211 28.56 -2.93 -10.82
N LYS A 212 29.62 -2.89 -10.00
CA LYS A 212 29.70 -2.04 -8.80
C LYS A 212 29.60 -0.55 -9.16
N SER A 213 30.35 -0.09 -10.16
CA SER A 213 30.31 1.31 -10.61
C SER A 213 28.91 1.71 -11.08
N THR A 214 28.23 0.81 -11.79
CA THR A 214 26.88 1.03 -12.27
C THR A 214 25.89 1.09 -11.12
N LEU A 215 25.99 0.18 -10.13
CA LEU A 215 25.21 0.23 -8.88
C LEU A 215 25.38 1.57 -8.16
N GLU A 216 26.63 2.00 -7.94
CA GLU A 216 26.92 3.26 -7.24
C GLU A 216 26.34 4.47 -7.96
N LYS A 217 26.42 4.50 -9.30
CA LYS A 217 25.81 5.56 -10.14
C LYS A 217 24.29 5.55 -10.01
N ALA A 218 23.66 4.39 -10.11
CA ALA A 218 22.21 4.24 -10.01
C ALA A 218 21.69 4.69 -8.63
N PHE A 219 22.33 4.24 -7.54
CA PHE A 219 21.98 4.68 -6.18
C PHE A 219 22.17 6.19 -5.99
N ARG A 220 23.26 6.75 -6.52
CA ARG A 220 23.51 8.19 -6.44
C ARG A 220 22.46 8.99 -7.20
N ALA A 221 22.09 8.56 -8.41
CA ALA A 221 21.06 9.22 -9.21
C ALA A 221 19.68 9.18 -8.54
N ALA A 222 19.29 8.02 -8.01
CA ALA A 222 18.03 7.85 -7.26
C ALA A 222 18.00 8.75 -6.01
N TRP A 223 19.09 8.80 -5.25
CA TRP A 223 19.22 9.65 -4.07
C TRP A 223 19.18 11.15 -4.39
N GLN A 224 19.84 11.58 -5.47
CA GLN A 224 19.80 12.97 -5.91
C GLN A 224 18.40 13.38 -6.38
N SER A 225 17.72 12.51 -7.12
CA SER A 225 16.34 12.75 -7.58
C SER A 225 15.37 12.90 -6.42
N SER A 226 15.41 12.01 -5.42
CA SER A 226 14.53 12.10 -4.24
C SER A 226 14.77 13.38 -3.43
N ARG A 227 16.03 13.82 -3.32
CA ARG A 227 16.39 15.08 -2.65
C ARG A 227 15.86 16.29 -3.42
N ASN A 228 15.95 16.30 -4.75
CA ASN A 228 15.46 17.40 -5.59
C ASN A 228 13.92 17.54 -5.53
N ILE A 229 13.20 16.43 -5.53
CA ILE A 229 11.73 16.40 -5.32
C ILE A 229 11.36 17.00 -3.97
N THR A 230 12.12 16.67 -2.93
CA THR A 230 11.90 17.19 -1.57
C THR A 230 12.17 18.69 -1.48
N THR A 231 13.13 19.22 -2.24
CA THR A 231 13.42 20.66 -2.28
C THR A 231 12.42 21.45 -3.13
N MET A 232 11.91 20.89 -4.23
CA MET A 232 10.86 21.52 -5.03
C MET A 232 9.53 21.61 -4.26
N GLY A 233 9.16 20.56 -3.52
CA GLY A 233 7.97 20.58 -2.66
C GLY A 233 8.04 21.56 -1.47
N ARG A 234 9.20 22.15 -1.20
CA ARG A 234 9.41 23.13 -0.11
C ARG A 234 9.56 24.58 -0.60
N GLY A 235 9.74 24.80 -1.90
CA GLY A 235 10.04 26.12 -2.49
C GLY A 235 8.84 26.89 -3.03
N ASP A 236 7.76 26.22 -3.45
CA ASP A 236 6.63 26.84 -4.18
C ASP A 236 5.39 27.12 -3.30
N CYS A 237 5.61 27.69 -2.11
CA CYS A 237 4.58 28.47 -1.40
C CYS A 237 4.91 29.97 -1.47
N GLY A 238 5.43 30.43 -2.61
CA GLY A 238 5.66 31.83 -2.92
C GLY A 238 4.37 32.56 -3.26
N THR A 239 3.88 33.32 -2.28
CA THR A 239 3.10 34.58 -2.39
C THR A 239 2.35 34.84 -3.70
N ILE A 240 1.01 34.83 -3.59
CA ILE A 240 0.10 35.45 -4.56
C ILE A 240 0.49 36.94 -4.70
N PRO A 241 0.84 37.42 -5.89
CA PRO A 241 1.07 38.85 -6.09
C PRO A 241 -0.27 39.59 -5.96
N SER A 242 -0.29 40.59 -5.07
CA SER A 242 -1.38 41.53 -4.85
C SER A 242 -1.60 42.45 -6.04
#